data_AF-A0A4U6TEE0-F1
#
_entry.id   AF-A0A4U6TEE0-F1
#
_cell.length_a   1.000
_cell.length_b   1.000
_cell.length_c   1.000
_cell.angle_alpha   90.00
_cell.angle_beta   90.00
_cell.angle_gamma   90.00
#
_symmetry.space_group_name_H-M   'P 1'
#
loop_
_entity.id
_entity.type
_entity.pdbx_description
1 polymer ?
#
loop_
_entity_poly.entity_id
_entity_poly.type
_entity_poly.pdbx_seq_one_letter_code
_entity_poly.pdbx_strand_id
1 'polypeptide(L)'
;MNLWIRHALVCQVQVLLLFFFGNLAVLQPEDPSLVSRHLTTLMLMQLVFNNEFLNFSRCPSLQDVRIVGCSFVHTTKISSQSLKRLRIIFGVFSLSFRTHIHAPNLVSLQLDVYKGRVPVLETMPPLLVGVVTIHDSCADRCICDDCGDYCVESCQGFLQNDGSCVLLQGLSQAEDLGLVSGVETFMFRRDLKWGWAVEASCTQ
;
A
#
# COMPACT_ATOMS: atom_id res chain seq x y z
N MET A 1 -10.63 18.91 9.93
CA MET A 1 -11.35 18.12 8.90
C MET A 1 -12.21 19.09 8.11
N ASN A 2 -12.06 19.15 6.77
CA ASN A 2 -12.90 19.98 5.90
C ASN A 2 -14.38 19.85 6.29
N LEU A 3 -15.07 20.98 6.51
CA LEU A 3 -16.46 21.03 7.02
C LEU A 3 -17.42 20.17 6.19
N TRP A 4 -17.20 20.09 4.89
CA TRP A 4 -17.97 19.30 3.93
C TRP A 4 -17.84 17.79 4.15
N ILE A 5 -16.64 17.30 4.53
CA ILE A 5 -16.42 15.88 4.87
C ILE A 5 -17.20 15.55 6.14
N ARG A 6 -17.12 16.41 7.17
CA ARG A 6 -17.90 16.24 8.40
C ARG A 6 -19.40 16.15 8.09
N HIS A 7 -19.89 17.07 7.27
CA HIS A 7 -21.29 17.13 6.89
C HIS A 7 -21.74 15.86 6.17
N ALA A 8 -20.98 15.38 5.18
CA ALA A 8 -21.28 14.13 4.50
C ALA A 8 -21.35 12.93 5.46
N LEU A 9 -20.42 12.83 6.42
CA LEU A 9 -20.42 11.76 7.42
C LEU A 9 -21.62 11.87 8.39
N VAL A 10 -22.04 13.09 8.76
CA VAL A 10 -23.27 13.35 9.53
C VAL A 10 -24.51 12.90 8.75
N CYS A 11 -24.52 13.08 7.43
CA CYS A 11 -25.56 12.58 6.54
C CYS A 11 -25.55 11.06 6.35
N GLN A 12 -24.71 10.32 7.09
CA GLN A 12 -24.73 8.86 7.11
C GLN A 12 -24.47 8.22 5.74
N VAL A 13 -23.68 8.89 4.90
CA VAL A 13 -23.35 8.39 3.57
C VAL A 13 -22.67 7.03 3.62
N GLN A 14 -23.03 6.16 2.67
CA GLN A 14 -22.40 4.86 2.48
C GLN A 14 -21.17 4.94 1.56
N VAL A 15 -21.19 5.88 0.61
CA VAL A 15 -20.11 6.10 -0.34
C VAL A 15 -19.59 7.52 -0.18
N LEU A 16 -18.29 7.65 0.00
CA LEU A 16 -17.62 8.95 0.03
C LEU A 16 -16.53 8.99 -1.05
N LEU A 17 -16.65 9.97 -1.94
CA LEU A 17 -15.64 10.28 -2.96
C LEU A 17 -14.97 11.60 -2.59
N LEU A 18 -13.64 11.56 -2.43
CA LEU A 18 -12.81 12.73 -2.23
C LEU A 18 -11.83 12.85 -3.39
N PHE A 19 -12.02 13.90 -4.18
CA PHE A 19 -11.17 14.25 -5.31
C PHE A 19 -10.77 15.73 -5.17
N PHE A 20 -9.48 16.03 -5.32
CA PHE A 20 -9.01 17.41 -5.40
C PHE A 20 -8.47 17.72 -6.81
N PHE A 21 -8.99 18.79 -7.41
CA PHE A 21 -8.47 19.36 -8.66
C PHE A 21 -7.43 20.44 -8.32
N GLY A 22 -6.17 20.26 -8.71
CA GLY A 22 -5.11 21.27 -8.58
C GLY A 22 -3.79 20.73 -8.03
N ASN A 23 -2.98 21.61 -7.42
CA ASN A 23 -1.82 21.19 -6.62
C ASN A 23 -2.31 20.29 -5.49
N LEU A 24 -1.60 19.19 -5.24
CA LEU A 24 -1.98 18.17 -4.25
C LEU A 24 -2.42 18.82 -2.93
N ALA A 25 -3.70 18.65 -2.58
CA ALA A 25 -4.22 19.15 -1.32
C ALA A 25 -3.72 18.25 -0.19
N VAL A 26 -3.03 18.86 0.77
CA VAL A 26 -2.59 18.20 1.99
C VAL A 26 -3.76 18.18 2.96
N LEU A 27 -4.24 16.98 3.32
CA LEU A 27 -5.19 16.82 4.42
C LEU A 27 -4.45 17.12 5.72
N GLN A 28 -4.78 18.21 6.41
CA GLN A 28 -3.96 18.73 7.49
C GLN A 28 -3.94 17.79 8.71
N PRO A 29 -2.90 17.84 9.55
CA PRO A 29 -2.81 16.99 10.75
C PRO A 29 -3.99 17.18 11.72
N GLU A 30 -4.64 18.35 11.73
CA GLU A 30 -5.85 18.60 12.53
C GLU A 30 -7.13 18.03 11.89
N ASP A 31 -7.02 17.27 10.80
CA ASP A 31 -8.09 16.47 10.24
C ASP A 31 -8.15 15.12 10.99
N PRO A 32 -9.01 14.98 12.02
CA PRO A 32 -9.15 13.70 12.71
C PRO A 32 -9.58 12.60 11.74
N SER A 33 -9.20 11.37 12.06
CA SER A 33 -9.60 10.14 11.35
C SER A 33 -11.09 10.12 11.01
N LEU A 34 -11.42 9.53 9.86
CA LEU A 34 -12.81 9.37 9.43
C LEU A 34 -13.59 8.59 10.50
N VAL A 35 -14.76 9.08 10.85
CA VAL A 35 -15.68 8.43 11.80
C VAL A 35 -17.03 8.26 11.12
N SER A 36 -17.40 7.02 10.81
CA SER A 36 -18.73 6.71 10.30
C SER A 36 -19.07 5.24 10.49
N ARG A 37 -20.26 4.97 11.03
CA ARG A 37 -20.82 3.61 11.13
C ARG A 37 -21.53 3.14 9.86
N HIS A 38 -21.68 4.01 8.86
CA HIS A 38 -22.45 3.70 7.64
C HIS A 38 -21.61 3.72 6.38
N LEU A 39 -20.42 4.31 6.43
CA LEU A 39 -19.52 4.36 5.29
C LEU A 39 -19.04 2.94 4.94
N THR A 40 -19.39 2.46 3.75
CA THR A 40 -18.99 1.16 3.22
C THR A 40 -17.90 1.27 2.17
N THR A 41 -17.90 2.37 1.40
CA THR A 41 -16.97 2.61 0.30
C THR A 41 -16.33 3.99 0.39
N LEU A 42 -15.01 4.03 0.26
CA LEU A 42 -14.23 5.26 0.24
C LEU A 42 -13.36 5.30 -1.02
N MET A 43 -13.47 6.39 -1.78
CA MET A 43 -12.64 6.65 -2.94
C MET A 43 -11.87 7.95 -2.76
N LEU A 44 -10.54 7.87 -2.84
CA LEU A 44 -9.59 8.94 -2.60
C LEU A 44 -8.75 9.13 -3.84
N MET A 45 -8.65 10.36 -4.36
CA MET A 45 -7.95 10.62 -5.61
C MET A 45 -7.16 11.92 -5.55
N GLN A 46 -5.90 11.87 -5.99
CA GLN A 46 -5.02 13.04 -6.12
C GLN A 46 -4.83 13.80 -4.79
N LEU A 47 -4.65 13.07 -3.69
CA LEU A 47 -4.49 13.62 -2.33
C LEU A 47 -3.07 13.39 -1.80
N VAL A 48 -2.61 14.27 -0.91
CA VAL A 48 -1.46 14.00 -0.03
C VAL A 48 -2.00 13.72 1.37
N PHE A 49 -1.66 12.55 1.89
CA PHE A 49 -2.06 12.11 3.22
C PHE A 49 -1.03 12.50 4.28
N ASN A 50 -1.54 12.78 5.48
CA ASN A 50 -0.76 12.82 6.72
C ASN A 50 -1.04 11.57 7.57
N ASN A 51 -0.20 11.31 8.57
CA ASN A 51 -0.14 10.03 9.32
C ASN A 51 -1.50 9.50 9.81
N GLU A 52 -2.41 10.37 10.27
CA GLU A 52 -3.63 9.94 10.97
C GLU A 52 -4.86 9.71 10.07
N PHE A 53 -4.85 10.20 8.82
CA PHE A 53 -6.06 10.19 8.00
C PHE A 53 -6.49 8.77 7.59
N LEU A 54 -5.53 7.88 7.38
CA LEU A 54 -5.73 6.52 6.88
C LEU A 54 -5.92 5.48 8.00
N ASN A 55 -6.31 5.94 9.19
CA ASN A 55 -6.76 5.09 10.29
C ASN A 55 -8.29 4.97 10.25
N PHE A 56 -8.78 3.83 9.76
CA PHE A 56 -10.21 3.55 9.60
C PHE A 56 -10.79 2.66 10.70
N SER A 57 -10.11 2.53 11.84
CA SER A 57 -10.61 1.78 13.01
C SER A 57 -11.99 2.25 13.49
N ARG A 58 -12.34 3.51 13.23
CA ARG A 58 -13.63 4.13 13.58
C ARG A 58 -14.69 4.05 12.48
N CYS A 59 -14.43 3.28 11.42
CA CYS A 59 -15.37 3.00 10.33
C CYS A 59 -15.68 1.49 10.26
N PRO A 60 -16.50 0.95 11.18
CA PRO A 60 -16.73 -0.50 11.28
C PRO A 60 -17.43 -1.11 10.06
N SER A 61 -18.09 -0.30 9.23
CA SER A 61 -18.79 -0.78 8.03
C SER A 61 -17.98 -0.63 6.74
N LEU A 62 -16.77 -0.05 6.81
CA LEU A 62 -15.96 0.26 5.63
C LEU A 62 -15.31 -1.00 5.07
N GLN A 63 -15.77 -1.44 3.91
CA GLN A 63 -15.32 -2.68 3.27
C GLN A 63 -14.44 -2.41 2.04
N ASP A 64 -14.61 -1.25 1.41
CA ASP A 64 -13.98 -0.91 0.14
C ASP A 64 -13.22 0.40 0.20
N VAL A 65 -11.92 0.35 -0.07
CA VAL A 65 -11.09 1.55 -0.19
C VAL A 65 -10.36 1.53 -1.53
N ARG A 66 -10.55 2.60 -2.30
CA ARG A 66 -9.83 2.86 -3.55
C ARG A 66 -9.07 4.18 -3.44
N ILE A 67 -7.77 4.12 -3.66
CA ILE A 67 -6.86 5.26 -3.60
C ILE A 67 -6.14 5.35 -4.95
N VAL A 68 -6.22 6.50 -5.62
CA VAL A 68 -5.68 6.66 -6.99
C VAL A 68 -4.83 7.93 -7.09
N GLY A 69 -3.56 7.76 -7.47
CA GLY A 69 -2.64 8.88 -7.69
C GLY A 69 -2.40 9.72 -6.43
N CYS A 70 -2.40 9.09 -5.25
CA CYS A 70 -2.20 9.78 -3.98
C CYS A 70 -0.76 9.60 -3.45
N SER A 71 -0.37 10.51 -2.57
CA SER A 71 0.93 10.52 -1.91
C SER A 71 0.83 10.14 -0.43
N PHE A 72 1.68 9.21 -0.03
CA PHE A 72 1.84 8.61 1.31
C PHE A 72 3.17 9.01 1.95
N VAL A 73 3.85 10.04 1.44
CA VAL A 73 5.18 10.48 1.92
C VAL A 73 5.23 10.88 3.39
N HIS A 74 4.07 11.16 3.99
CA HIS A 74 3.89 11.45 5.42
C HIS A 74 2.94 10.44 6.10
N THR A 75 2.86 9.21 5.60
CA THR A 75 1.97 8.17 6.14
C THR A 75 2.78 6.95 6.55
N THR A 76 2.93 6.73 7.85
CA THR A 76 3.59 5.54 8.40
C THR A 76 2.68 4.32 8.46
N LYS A 77 1.35 4.50 8.56
CA LYS A 77 0.41 3.38 8.73
C LYS A 77 -0.93 3.61 8.03
N ILE A 78 -1.48 2.52 7.48
CA ILE A 78 -2.86 2.36 7.01
C ILE A 78 -3.47 1.25 7.85
N SER A 79 -4.60 1.51 8.51
CA SER A 79 -5.21 0.52 9.40
C SER A 79 -6.72 0.43 9.23
N SER A 80 -7.24 -0.79 9.17
CA SER A 80 -8.68 -1.04 9.20
C SER A 80 -9.00 -2.47 9.62
N GLN A 81 -9.98 -2.64 10.52
CA GLN A 81 -10.46 -3.96 10.92
C GLN A 81 -11.60 -4.48 10.03
N SER A 82 -12.32 -3.58 9.36
CA SER A 82 -13.52 -3.89 8.56
C SER A 82 -13.22 -4.09 7.07
N LEU A 83 -12.04 -3.64 6.62
CA LEU A 83 -11.70 -3.57 5.21
C LEU A 83 -11.59 -4.95 4.58
N LYS A 84 -12.26 -5.13 3.44
CA LYS A 84 -12.25 -6.36 2.62
C LYS A 84 -11.50 -6.18 1.31
N ARG A 85 -11.54 -4.99 0.72
CA ARG A 85 -10.90 -4.70 -0.56
C ARG A 85 -10.13 -3.40 -0.49
N LEU A 86 -8.83 -3.47 -0.81
CA LEU A 86 -7.93 -2.32 -0.87
C LEU A 86 -7.32 -2.24 -2.26
N ARG A 87 -7.50 -1.08 -2.91
CA ARG A 87 -6.86 -0.78 -4.18
C ARG A 87 -6.09 0.53 -4.05
N ILE A 88 -4.77 0.46 -4.17
CA ILE A 88 -3.88 1.61 -4.26
C ILE A 88 -3.29 1.59 -5.66
N ILE A 89 -3.59 2.63 -6.45
CA ILE A 89 -3.21 2.76 -7.87
C ILE A 89 -2.32 3.99 -8.02
N PHE A 90 -1.16 3.85 -8.65
CA PHE A 90 -0.15 4.91 -8.78
C PHE A 90 0.21 5.59 -7.44
N GLY A 91 0.50 4.81 -6.39
CA GLY A 91 0.86 5.34 -5.07
C GLY A 91 2.29 5.89 -5.01
N VAL A 92 2.47 7.06 -4.38
CA VAL A 92 3.79 7.67 -4.12
C VAL A 92 4.13 7.54 -2.65
N PHE A 93 5.10 6.70 -2.30
CA PHE A 93 5.50 6.41 -0.92
C PHE A 93 6.78 7.14 -0.51
N SER A 94 7.05 7.14 0.80
CA SER A 94 8.27 7.73 1.36
C SER A 94 9.53 6.98 0.90
N LEU A 95 10.62 7.74 0.73
CA LEU A 95 11.96 7.17 0.51
C LEU A 95 12.66 6.84 1.83
N SER A 96 12.27 7.51 2.93
CA SER A 96 12.97 7.43 4.21
C SER A 96 12.46 6.32 5.11
N PHE A 97 11.18 5.96 4.98
CA PHE A 97 10.52 4.94 5.82
C PHE A 97 9.53 4.11 4.99
N ARG A 98 9.12 2.95 5.52
CA ARG A 98 8.07 2.13 4.91
C ARG A 98 6.72 2.45 5.55
N THR A 99 5.68 2.53 4.73
CA THR A 99 4.30 2.57 5.21
C THR A 99 3.86 1.15 5.57
N HIS A 100 3.14 0.99 6.66
CA HIS A 100 2.63 -0.28 7.13
C HIS A 100 1.14 -0.41 6.85
N ILE A 101 0.70 -1.52 6.27
CA ILE A 101 -0.71 -1.81 5.99
C ILE A 101 -1.17 -2.89 6.96
N HIS A 102 -2.08 -2.53 7.87
CA HIS A 102 -2.70 -3.43 8.83
C HIS A 102 -4.19 -3.60 8.51
N ALA A 103 -4.52 -4.67 7.81
CA ALA A 103 -5.89 -4.99 7.44
C ALA A 103 -6.13 -6.51 7.57
N PRO A 104 -6.31 -7.03 8.80
CA PRO A 104 -6.33 -8.47 9.06
C PRO A 104 -7.54 -9.19 8.47
N ASN A 105 -8.51 -8.47 7.91
CA ASN A 105 -9.72 -9.01 7.29
C ASN A 105 -9.76 -8.83 5.77
N LEU A 106 -8.66 -8.37 5.17
CA LEU A 106 -8.56 -8.08 3.75
C LEU A 106 -8.67 -9.37 2.92
N VAL A 107 -9.42 -9.33 1.83
CA VAL A 107 -9.61 -10.48 0.93
C VAL A 107 -9.05 -10.18 -0.46
N SER A 108 -9.05 -8.91 -0.87
CA SER A 108 -8.49 -8.48 -2.15
C SER A 108 -7.57 -7.29 -1.97
N LEU A 109 -6.37 -7.40 -2.53
CA LEU A 109 -5.37 -6.34 -2.57
C LEU A 109 -4.95 -6.07 -4.01
N GLN A 110 -4.98 -4.80 -4.40
CA GLN A 110 -4.24 -4.29 -5.55
C GLN A 110 -3.33 -3.17 -5.06
N LEU A 111 -2.02 -3.36 -5.17
CA LEU A 111 -1.02 -2.41 -4.73
C LEU A 111 -0.12 -2.07 -5.91
N ASP A 112 -0.24 -0.84 -6.39
CA ASP A 112 0.57 -0.32 -7.48
C ASP A 112 1.41 0.86 -6.97
N VAL A 113 2.71 0.59 -6.81
CA VAL A 113 3.72 1.50 -6.27
C VAL A 113 4.41 2.21 -7.42
N TYR A 114 4.03 3.47 -7.63
CA TYR A 114 4.63 4.30 -8.67
C TYR A 114 6.04 4.76 -8.28
N LYS A 115 6.21 5.26 -7.06
CA LYS A 115 7.47 5.81 -6.53
C LYS A 115 7.60 5.53 -5.03
N GLY A 116 8.84 5.46 -4.53
CA GLY A 116 9.12 5.34 -3.10
C GLY A 116 9.44 3.92 -2.67
N ARG A 117 9.42 3.67 -1.36
CA ARG A 117 9.59 2.33 -0.77
C ARG A 117 8.26 1.59 -0.72
N VAL A 118 8.29 0.31 -1.05
CA VAL A 118 7.11 -0.55 -1.05
C VAL A 118 6.61 -0.72 0.40
N PRO A 119 5.29 -0.59 0.64
CA PRO A 119 4.75 -0.73 1.98
C PRO A 119 4.87 -2.17 2.51
N VAL A 120 4.95 -2.28 3.84
CA VAL A 120 4.92 -3.55 4.58
C VAL A 120 3.48 -3.99 4.75
N LEU A 121 3.20 -5.26 4.48
CA LEU A 121 1.89 -5.86 4.71
C LEU A 121 1.93 -6.58 6.08
N GLU A 122 1.34 -5.98 7.11
CA GLU A 122 1.29 -6.54 8.46
C GLU A 122 0.21 -7.61 8.54
N THR A 123 0.59 -8.86 8.84
CA THR A 123 -0.31 -10.00 9.14
C THR A 123 -1.57 -10.01 8.28
N MET A 124 -1.43 -10.44 7.02
CA MET A 124 -2.59 -10.59 6.15
C MET A 124 -3.22 -11.97 6.33
N PRO A 125 -4.56 -12.06 6.30
CA PRO A 125 -5.23 -13.34 6.12
C PRO A 125 -4.92 -13.87 4.70
N PRO A 126 -5.27 -15.13 4.40
CA PRO A 126 -5.21 -15.64 3.03
C PRO A 126 -6.04 -14.75 2.10
N LEU A 127 -5.35 -14.03 1.21
CA LEU A 127 -5.98 -13.18 0.20
C LEU A 127 -6.55 -14.07 -0.91
N LEU A 128 -7.78 -13.80 -1.33
CA LEU A 128 -8.34 -14.45 -2.52
C LEU A 128 -7.64 -13.96 -3.78
N VAL A 129 -7.32 -12.66 -3.83
CA VAL A 129 -6.60 -12.04 -4.95
C VAL A 129 -5.64 -11.00 -4.41
N GLY A 130 -4.35 -11.17 -4.68
CA GLY A 130 -3.31 -10.17 -4.45
C GLY A 130 -2.63 -9.79 -5.76
N VAL A 131 -2.64 -8.50 -6.12
CA VAL A 131 -1.85 -7.99 -7.25
C VAL A 131 -0.91 -6.91 -6.74
N VAL A 132 0.39 -7.08 -6.96
CA VAL A 132 1.40 -6.06 -6.62
C VAL A 132 2.16 -5.66 -7.87
N THR A 133 2.09 -4.37 -8.21
CA THR A 133 2.84 -3.75 -9.30
C THR A 133 3.86 -2.77 -8.74
N ILE A 134 5.12 -2.92 -9.12
CA ILE A 134 6.20 -2.01 -8.71
C ILE A 134 6.81 -1.37 -9.96
N HIS A 135 6.74 -0.04 -10.04
CA HIS A 135 7.26 0.74 -11.16
C HIS A 135 8.71 1.17 -10.98
N ASP A 136 9.24 1.67 -12.08
CA ASP A 136 10.64 2.04 -12.24
C ASP A 136 11.10 3.27 -11.45
N SER A 137 10.32 3.78 -10.51
CA SER A 137 10.81 4.81 -9.60
C SER A 137 10.78 4.37 -8.13
N CYS A 138 10.67 3.06 -7.91
CA CYS A 138 10.83 2.45 -6.61
C CYS A 138 12.29 2.54 -6.11
N ALA A 139 12.45 2.86 -4.83
CA ALA A 139 13.74 3.03 -4.16
C ALA A 139 14.29 1.74 -3.54
N ASP A 140 13.50 0.66 -3.55
CA ASP A 140 13.93 -0.65 -3.07
C ASP A 140 14.74 -1.43 -4.11
N ARG A 141 15.40 -0.72 -5.03
CA ARG A 141 16.33 -1.31 -5.98
C ARG A 141 17.66 -1.56 -5.29
N CYS A 142 18.12 -2.80 -5.36
CA CYS A 142 19.52 -3.09 -5.23
C CYS A 142 20.14 -2.89 -6.63
N ILE A 143 20.94 -1.84 -6.81
CA ILE A 143 21.77 -1.69 -8.01
C ILE A 143 22.98 -2.59 -7.78
N CYS A 144 22.90 -3.80 -8.31
CA CYS A 144 23.95 -4.80 -8.19
C CYS A 144 24.28 -5.30 -9.59
N ASP A 145 24.86 -4.43 -10.41
CA ASP A 145 25.19 -4.77 -11.79
C ASP A 145 26.43 -5.66 -11.92
N ASP A 146 27.15 -6.01 -10.84
CA ASP A 146 28.32 -6.90 -10.98
C ASP A 146 28.88 -7.54 -9.68
N CYS A 147 28.11 -7.60 -8.59
CA CYS A 147 28.58 -8.29 -7.39
C CYS A 147 28.04 -9.73 -7.35
N GLY A 148 28.94 -10.71 -7.16
CA GLY A 148 28.56 -12.03 -6.67
C GLY A 148 27.87 -11.95 -5.30
N ASP A 149 27.76 -13.07 -4.58
CA ASP A 149 27.00 -13.28 -3.32
C ASP A 149 27.15 -12.26 -2.16
N TYR A 150 27.94 -11.19 -2.30
CA TYR A 150 28.22 -10.14 -1.33
C TYR A 150 27.39 -8.85 -1.49
N CYS A 151 26.30 -8.85 -2.26
CA CYS A 151 25.45 -7.67 -2.45
C CYS A 151 24.55 -7.32 -1.24
N VAL A 152 25.06 -7.39 -0.01
CA VAL A 152 24.29 -7.12 1.22
C VAL A 152 24.40 -5.65 1.66
N GLU A 153 25.45 -4.93 1.26
CA GLU A 153 25.75 -3.61 1.83
C GLU A 153 25.21 -2.41 1.04
N SER A 154 24.98 -2.53 -0.28
CA SER A 154 24.47 -1.41 -1.11
C SER A 154 22.95 -1.31 -1.18
N CYS A 155 22.24 -2.26 -0.56
CA CYS A 155 20.78 -2.28 -0.45
C CYS A 155 20.33 -1.37 0.71
N GLN A 156 20.52 -0.05 0.58
CA GLN A 156 20.23 0.95 1.62
C GLN A 156 18.75 1.01 2.07
N GLY A 157 17.84 0.36 1.34
CA GLY A 157 16.43 0.14 1.70
C GLY A 157 16.15 -1.14 2.52
N PHE A 158 17.17 -1.93 2.88
CA PHE A 158 17.02 -3.25 3.49
C PHE A 158 17.62 -3.38 4.90
N LEU A 159 18.07 -2.28 5.51
CA LEU A 159 18.60 -2.29 6.88
C LEU A 159 17.48 -2.39 7.93
N GLN A 160 16.78 -3.53 7.95
CA GLN A 160 16.56 -4.26 9.19
C GLN A 160 17.30 -5.59 9.05
N ASN A 161 18.14 -5.86 10.04
CA ASN A 161 19.19 -6.87 10.07
C ASN A 161 18.66 -8.32 10.14
N ASP A 162 17.51 -8.62 9.54
CA ASP A 162 16.75 -9.85 9.78
C ASP A 162 16.46 -10.69 8.54
N GLY A 163 17.03 -10.36 7.38
CA GLY A 163 16.85 -11.15 6.15
C GLY A 163 15.38 -11.37 5.73
N SER A 164 14.42 -10.67 6.33
CA SER A 164 12.99 -10.95 6.14
C SER A 164 12.50 -10.40 4.81
N CYS A 165 11.67 -11.20 4.13
CA CYS A 165 11.03 -10.84 2.87
C CYS A 165 9.75 -10.07 3.19
N VAL A 166 9.86 -8.74 3.29
CA VAL A 166 8.81 -7.83 3.79
C VAL A 166 7.49 -7.93 3.02
N LEU A 167 7.55 -8.15 1.70
CA LEU A 167 6.35 -8.22 0.86
C LEU A 167 5.74 -9.62 0.84
N LEU A 168 6.56 -10.65 0.55
CA LEU A 168 6.06 -12.03 0.51
C LEU A 168 5.63 -12.56 1.86
N GLN A 169 6.20 -12.12 2.98
CA GLN A 169 5.72 -12.57 4.29
C GLN A 169 4.22 -12.24 4.47
N GLY A 170 3.82 -11.03 4.09
CA GLY A 170 2.42 -10.62 4.13
C GLY A 170 1.56 -11.17 2.99
N LEU A 171 2.12 -11.82 1.97
CA LEU A 171 1.37 -12.42 0.86
C LEU A 171 1.48 -13.95 0.82
N SER A 172 2.21 -14.54 1.76
CA SER A 172 2.56 -15.96 1.80
C SER A 172 1.37 -16.92 1.84
N GLN A 173 0.19 -16.43 2.23
CA GLN A 173 -1.04 -17.22 2.31
C GLN A 173 -2.06 -16.87 1.21
N ALA A 174 -1.70 -16.04 0.23
CA ALA A 174 -2.63 -15.69 -0.86
C ALA A 174 -2.93 -16.91 -1.75
N GLU A 175 -4.20 -17.10 -2.12
CA GLU A 175 -4.66 -18.16 -3.00
C GLU A 175 -4.32 -17.87 -4.46
N ASP A 176 -4.50 -16.61 -4.89
CA ASP A 176 -4.10 -16.13 -6.22
C ASP A 176 -3.24 -14.86 -6.05
N LEU A 177 -1.99 -14.93 -6.53
CA LEU A 177 -1.00 -13.89 -6.39
C LEU A 177 -0.37 -13.53 -7.74
N GLY A 178 -0.72 -12.35 -8.25
CA GLY A 178 -0.08 -11.73 -9.41
C GLY A 178 1.01 -10.73 -8.99
N LEU A 179 2.26 -10.99 -9.35
CA LEU A 179 3.36 -10.06 -9.15
C LEU A 179 3.81 -9.51 -10.50
N VAL A 180 3.70 -8.19 -10.68
CA VAL A 180 4.04 -7.51 -11.93
C VAL A 180 5.15 -6.51 -11.67
N SER A 181 6.23 -6.55 -12.46
CA SER A 181 7.30 -5.57 -12.39
C SER A 181 7.67 -5.04 -13.77
N GLY A 182 8.04 -3.75 -13.83
CA GLY A 182 8.53 -3.10 -15.05
C GLY A 182 9.94 -3.52 -15.48
N VAL A 183 10.77 -4.05 -14.58
CA VAL A 183 12.11 -4.61 -14.87
C VAL A 183 12.45 -5.71 -13.86
N GLU A 184 13.56 -6.44 -14.07
CA GLU A 184 14.13 -7.45 -13.15
C GLU A 184 14.33 -6.91 -11.71
N THR A 185 13.27 -6.80 -10.94
CA THR A 185 13.32 -6.35 -9.56
C THR A 185 13.86 -7.49 -8.70
N PHE A 186 15.06 -7.28 -8.15
CA PHE A 186 15.73 -8.21 -7.25
C PHE A 186 14.88 -8.60 -6.02
N MET A 187 13.93 -7.74 -5.62
CA MET A 187 12.95 -8.07 -4.56
C MET A 187 12.20 -9.36 -4.88
N PHE A 188 11.56 -9.45 -6.06
CA PHE A 188 10.85 -10.66 -6.46
C PHE A 188 11.80 -11.85 -6.63
N ARG A 189 13.01 -11.64 -7.16
CA ARG A 189 13.98 -12.74 -7.33
C ARG A 189 14.48 -13.35 -6.01
N ARG A 190 14.71 -12.54 -4.98
CA ARG A 190 15.08 -13.07 -3.65
C ARG A 190 13.88 -13.75 -3.01
N ASP A 191 12.73 -13.10 -3.06
CA ASP A 191 11.47 -13.59 -2.49
C ASP A 191 11.04 -14.95 -3.10
N LEU A 192 11.24 -15.15 -4.41
CA LEU A 192 11.00 -16.42 -5.11
C LEU A 192 12.10 -17.48 -4.94
N LYS A 193 13.31 -17.12 -4.48
CA LYS A 193 14.36 -18.09 -4.17
C LYS A 193 14.08 -18.89 -2.89
N TRP A 194 13.12 -18.43 -2.06
CA TRP A 194 12.76 -19.07 -0.79
C TRP A 194 11.31 -19.61 -0.75
N GLY A 195 10.56 -19.51 -1.85
CA GLY A 195 9.20 -20.04 -1.98
C GLY A 195 8.92 -20.46 -3.43
N TRP A 196 8.47 -21.69 -3.61
CA TRP A 196 8.39 -22.39 -4.89
C TRP A 196 7.34 -21.78 -5.86
N ALA A 197 7.69 -21.82 -7.15
CA ALA A 197 6.85 -21.67 -8.36
C ALA A 197 5.77 -20.56 -8.35
N VAL A 198 6.20 -19.32 -8.62
CA VAL A 198 5.31 -18.29 -9.17
C VAL A 198 5.69 -18.11 -10.64
N GLU A 199 4.73 -18.28 -11.55
CA GLU A 199 4.91 -17.99 -12.97
C GLU A 199 5.10 -16.47 -13.14
N ALA A 200 6.36 -16.05 -13.24
CA ALA A 200 6.71 -14.74 -13.73
C ALA A 200 6.66 -14.76 -15.27
N SER A 201 5.57 -14.27 -15.85
CA SER A 201 5.51 -14.04 -17.30
C SER A 201 6.28 -12.76 -17.66
N CYS A 202 7.48 -12.90 -18.23
CA CYS A 202 8.20 -11.81 -18.88
C CYS A 202 7.62 -11.58 -20.28
N THR A 203 6.96 -10.45 -20.53
CA THR A 203 6.75 -9.96 -21.90
C THR A 203 7.98 -9.16 -22.33
N GLN A 204 8.57 -9.60 -23.47
CA GLN A 204 9.73 -9.00 -24.13
C GLN A 204 9.50 -7.58 -24.62
#